data_AF-A0A2W7BY64-F1
#
_entry.id   AF-A0A2W7BY64-F1
#
_cell.length_a   1.000
_cell.length_b   1.000
_cell.length_c   1.000
_cell.angle_alpha   90.00
_cell.angle_beta   90.00
_cell.angle_gamma   90.00
#
_symmetry.space_group_name_H-M   'P 1'
#
loop_
_entity.id
_entity.type
_entity.pdbx_description
1 polymer ?
#
loop_
_entity_poly.entity_id
_entity_poly.type
_entity_poly.pdbx_seq_one_letter_code
_entity_poly.pdbx_strand_id
1 'polypeptide(L)'
;MHPLEGLLELAKLPRSTFYYRQKAASRPDRHAALKEAIKAIFDSHKGRYGYRRVTAQLRRLGRRVTSQDRGCADGTRKEPFLRRPG
;
A
#
# COMPACT_ATOMS: atom_id res chain seq x y z
N MET A 1 -29.34 3.82 13.80
CA MET A 1 -28.39 3.77 12.67
C MET A 1 -27.86 5.17 12.46
N HIS A 2 -26.57 5.42 12.72
CA HIS A 2 -25.99 6.76 12.55
C HIS A 2 -25.56 6.96 11.09
N PRO A 3 -25.84 8.13 10.48
CA PRO A 3 -25.34 8.47 9.16
C PRO A 3 -23.80 8.45 9.14
N LEU A 4 -23.20 7.96 8.05
CA LEU A 4 -21.75 7.96 7.85
C LEU A 4 -21.16 9.37 8.00
N GLU A 5 -21.87 10.40 7.56
CA GLU A 5 -21.48 11.80 7.74
C GLU A 5 -21.25 12.17 9.20
N GLY A 6 -22.15 11.79 10.10
CA GLY A 6 -22.02 12.10 11.53
C GLY A 6 -20.84 11.37 12.18
N LEU A 7 -20.51 10.17 11.71
CA LEU A 7 -19.32 9.43 12.16
C LEU A 7 -18.03 10.09 11.66
N LEU A 8 -18.03 10.60 10.43
CA LEU A 8 -16.89 11.31 9.85
C LEU A 8 -16.65 12.67 10.52
N GLU A 9 -17.72 13.40 10.86
CA GLU A 9 -17.65 14.65 11.62
C GLU A 9 -17.09 14.42 13.03
N LEU A 10 -17.58 13.40 13.74
CA LEU A 10 -17.05 13.02 15.06
C LEU A 10 -15.55 12.66 15.00
N ALA A 11 -15.16 11.93 13.96
CA ALA A 11 -13.77 11.56 13.70
C ALA A 11 -12.91 12.69 13.10
N LYS A 12 -13.50 13.87 12.84
CA LYS A 12 -12.86 15.01 12.14
C LYS A 12 -12.17 14.60 10.84
N LEU A 13 -12.77 13.67 10.08
CA LEU A 13 -12.21 13.11 8.87
C LEU A 13 -12.96 13.60 7.62
N PRO A 14 -12.28 14.20 6.63
CA PRO A 14 -12.93 14.59 5.38
C PRO A 14 -13.48 13.39 4.60
N ARG A 15 -14.66 13.58 3.98
CA ARG A 15 -15.32 12.57 3.13
C ARG A 15 -14.40 12.05 2.03
N SER A 16 -13.65 12.94 1.37
CA SER A 16 -12.69 12.59 0.32
C SER A 16 -11.57 11.68 0.83
N THR A 17 -11.04 11.93 2.03
CA THR A 17 -10.02 11.11 2.68
C THR A 17 -10.55 9.73 3.03
N PHE A 18 -11.78 9.64 3.52
CA PHE A 18 -12.42 8.35 3.82
C PHE A 18 -12.55 7.48 2.56
N TYR A 19 -13.17 8.01 1.50
CA TYR A 19 -13.35 7.25 0.26
C TYR A 19 -12.03 6.94 -0.45
N TYR A 20 -11.03 7.82 -0.35
CA TYR A 20 -9.68 7.52 -0.82
C TYR A 20 -9.09 6.32 -0.09
N ARG A 21 -9.17 6.29 1.25
CA ARG A 21 -8.68 5.18 2.07
C ARG A 21 -9.46 3.90 1.81
N GLN A 22 -10.78 3.98 1.67
CA GLN A 22 -11.63 2.83 1.33
C GLN A 22 -11.26 2.24 -0.04
N LYS A 23 -11.06 3.10 -1.05
CA LYS A 23 -10.61 2.70 -2.38
C LYS A 23 -9.17 2.16 -2.39
N ALA A 24 -8.31 2.66 -1.51
CA ALA A 24 -6.97 2.12 -1.33
C ALA A 24 -6.99 0.75 -0.63
N ALA A 25 -7.89 0.55 0.33
CA ALA A 25 -8.05 -0.70 1.06
C ALA A 25 -8.72 -1.80 0.22
N SER A 26 -9.57 -1.43 -0.75
CA SER A 26 -10.17 -2.39 -1.69
C SER A 26 -9.21 -2.86 -2.78
N ARG A 27 -8.02 -2.24 -2.92
CA ARG A 27 -7.00 -2.72 -3.84
C ARG A 27 -6.33 -3.98 -3.26
N PRO A 28 -6.13 -5.03 -4.07
CA PRO A 28 -5.40 -6.20 -3.63
C PRO A 28 -4.00 -5.78 -3.18
N ASP A 29 -3.58 -6.24 -2.01
CA ASP A 29 -2.28 -5.92 -1.43
C ASP A 29 -1.18 -6.55 -2.30
N ARG A 30 -0.64 -5.76 -3.23
CA ARG A 30 0.49 -6.14 -4.10
C ARG A 30 1.71 -6.62 -3.29
N HIS A 31 1.83 -6.17 -2.04
CA HIS A 31 2.93 -6.50 -1.16
C HIS A 31 2.58 -7.58 -0.14
N ALA A 32 1.42 -8.25 -0.23
CA ALA A 32 1.06 -9.33 0.68
C ALA A 32 2.12 -10.45 0.67
N ALA A 33 2.50 -10.94 -0.51
CA ALA A 33 3.55 -11.95 -0.65
C ALA A 33 4.91 -11.48 -0.10
N LEU A 34 5.22 -10.18 -0.26
CA LEU A 34 6.43 -9.58 0.28
C LEU A 34 6.41 -9.49 1.82
N LYS A 35 5.27 -9.12 2.41
CA LYS A 35 5.08 -9.09 3.87
C LYS A 35 5.20 -10.47 4.48
N GLU A 36 4.62 -11.48 3.84
CA GLU A 36 4.75 -12.88 4.27
C GLU A 36 6.21 -13.35 4.20
N ALA A 37 6.95 -13.03 3.13
CA ALA A 37 8.37 -13.35 3.03
C ALA A 37 9.21 -12.66 4.12
N ILE A 38 8.94 -11.38 4.41
CA ILE A 38 9.59 -10.64 5.49
C ILE A 38 9.30 -11.30 6.84
N LYS A 39 8.04 -11.68 7.10
CA LYS A 39 7.63 -12.35 8.34
C LYS A 39 8.33 -13.70 8.50
N ALA A 40 8.37 -14.52 7.45
CA ALA A 40 9.08 -15.80 7.48
C ALA A 40 10.58 -15.65 7.77
N ILE A 41 11.25 -14.65 7.18
CA ILE A 41 12.66 -14.34 7.48
C ILE A 41 12.81 -13.87 8.93
N PHE A 42 11.90 -13.02 9.41
CA PHE A 42 11.94 -12.51 10.77
C PHE A 42 11.77 -13.62 11.82
N ASP A 43 10.78 -14.49 11.62
CA ASP A 43 10.46 -15.61 12.51
C ASP A 43 11.57 -16.67 12.51
N SER A 44 12.11 -17.02 11.34
CA SER A 44 13.23 -17.98 11.23
C SER A 44 14.50 -17.51 11.94
N HIS A 45 14.71 -16.19 12.03
CA HIS A 45 15.83 -15.59 12.74
C HIS A 45 15.48 -15.14 14.17
N LYS A 46 14.32 -15.56 14.71
CA LYS A 46 13.85 -15.24 16.07
C LYS A 46 13.87 -13.73 16.37
N GLY A 47 13.59 -12.90 15.37
CA GLY A 47 13.62 -11.45 15.49
C GLY A 47 15.00 -10.80 15.67
N ARG A 48 16.11 -11.56 15.56
CA ARG A 48 17.48 -11.01 15.67
C ARG A 48 17.88 -10.18 14.46
N TYR A 49 17.15 -10.29 13.36
CA TYR A 49 17.46 -9.61 12.11
C TYR A 49 16.69 -8.30 12.02
N GLY A 50 17.43 -7.19 12.08
CA GLY A 50 16.89 -5.88 11.71
C GLY A 50 16.74 -5.73 10.19
N TYR A 51 16.11 -4.63 9.78
CA TYR A 51 15.76 -4.30 8.39
C TYR A 51 16.88 -4.63 7.37
N ARG A 52 18.13 -4.23 7.64
CA ARG A 52 19.26 -4.45 6.71
C ARG A 52 19.50 -5.93 6.40
N ARG A 53 19.39 -6.82 7.40
CA ARG A 53 19.61 -8.26 7.23
C ARG A 53 18.43 -8.96 6.57
N VAL A 54 17.22 -8.53 6.91
CA VAL A 54 16.00 -8.99 6.24
C VAL A 54 16.03 -8.64 4.75
N THR A 55 16.37 -7.39 4.40
CA THR A 55 16.50 -6.96 3.00
C THR A 55 17.62 -7.71 2.26
N ALA A 56 18.74 -8.01 2.93
CA ALA A 56 19.81 -8.80 2.34
C ALA A 56 19.37 -10.26 2.04
N GLN A 57 18.63 -10.90 2.95
CA GLN A 57 18.07 -12.24 2.74
C GLN A 57 16.99 -12.23 1.65
N LEU A 58 16.11 -11.24 1.67
CA LEU A 58 15.09 -11.06 0.64
C LEU A 58 15.70 -10.90 -0.77
N ARG A 59 16.82 -10.17 -0.87
CA ARG A 59 17.59 -10.04 -2.12
C ARG A 59 18.23 -11.36 -2.56
N ARG A 60 18.65 -12.22 -1.62
CA ARG A 60 19.23 -13.55 -1.88
C ARG A 60 18.17 -14.60 -2.27
N LEU A 61 16.98 -14.52 -1.68
CA LEU A 61 15.86 -15.45 -1.89
C LEU A 61 15.10 -15.26 -3.22
N GLY A 62 15.53 -14.33 -4.08
CA GLY A 62 15.07 -14.32 -5.46
C GLY A 62 13.87 -13.41 -5.74
N ARG A 63 14.09 -12.11 -5.56
CA ARG A 63 13.83 -11.14 -6.64
C ARG A 63 14.40 -9.80 -6.26
N ARG A 64 15.02 -9.16 -7.25
CA ARG A 64 15.51 -7.79 -7.19
C ARG A 64 14.32 -6.89 -6.82
N VAL A 65 14.16 -6.55 -5.55
CA VAL A 65 13.31 -5.44 -5.09
C VAL A 65 14.00 -4.13 -5.51
N THR A 66 14.13 -3.93 -6.81
CA THR A 66 14.27 -2.59 -7.38
C THR A 66 12.87 -2.17 -7.80
N SER A 67 12.60 -0.87 -7.76
CA SER A 67 11.36 -0.14 -8.00
C SER A 67 10.62 -0.39 -9.35
N GLN A 68 10.75 -1.58 -9.94
CA GLN A 68 10.12 -1.99 -11.20
C GLN A 68 9.21 -3.19 -10.96
N ASP A 69 8.07 -2.96 -10.31
CA ASP A 69 6.84 -3.67 -10.68
C ASP A 69 6.36 -3.07 -12.00
N ARG A 70 7.01 -3.43 -13.12
CA ARG A 70 6.51 -3.08 -14.46
C ARG A 70 5.48 -4.12 -14.91
N GLY A 71 4.23 -3.66 -15.00
CA GLY A 71 3.12 -4.20 -15.80
C GLY A 71 2.16 -5.12 -15.04
N CYS A 72 0.84 -5.11 -15.22
CA CYS A 72 -0.11 -4.31 -16.02
C CYS A 72 -1.52 -4.62 -15.44
N ALA A 73 -2.45 -3.66 -15.44
CA ALA A 73 -3.92 -3.82 -15.56
C ALA A 73 -4.63 -2.54 -15.10
N ASP A 74 -4.91 -1.67 -16.07
CA ASP A 74 -6.25 -1.14 -16.37
C ASP A 74 -6.17 0.27 -16.94
N GLY A 75 -6.63 0.37 -18.18
CA GLY A 75 -6.83 1.62 -18.87
C GLY A 75 -7.84 2.47 -18.12
N THR A 76 -7.36 3.50 -17.44
CA THR A 76 -8.13 4.71 -17.23
C THR A 76 -7.27 5.88 -17.70
N ARG A 77 -7.71 6.43 -18.82
CA ARG A 77 -7.40 7.74 -19.40
C ARG A 77 -6.65 8.66 -18.42
N LYS A 78 -5.45 9.07 -18.82
CA LYS A 78 -4.79 10.25 -18.26
C LYS A 78 -5.72 11.44 -18.51
N GLU A 79 -6.49 11.86 -17.53
CA GLU A 79 -7.05 13.21 -17.47
C GLU A 79 -5.92 14.12 -16.96
N PRO A 80 -5.37 15.01 -17.80
CA PRO A 80 -4.31 15.90 -17.39
C PRO A 80 -4.87 16.94 -16.42
N PHE A 81 -4.27 16.99 -15.24
CA PHE A 81 -4.48 18.01 -14.23
C PHE A 81 -4.23 19.40 -14.82
N LEU A 82 -5.12 20.35 -14.50
CA LEU A 82 -5.05 21.81 -14.64
C LEU A 82 -5.57 22.47 -15.96
N ARG A 83 -6.86 22.82 -15.94
CA ARG A 83 -7.29 24.21 -16.24
C ARG A 83 -8.08 24.75 -15.06
N ARG A 84 -7.50 25.67 -14.30
CA ARG A 84 -8.25 26.63 -13.48
C ARG A 84 -8.33 27.94 -14.28
N PRO A 85 -9.51 28.45 -14.65
CA PRO A 85 -9.67 29.86 -14.95
C PRO A 85 -10.08 30.61 -13.69
N GLY A 86 -9.49 31.79 -13.53
CA GLY A 86 -9.70 32.79 -12.49
C GLY A 86 -8.70 33.89 -12.76
#